data_AF-A0A962T444-F1
#
_entry.id   AF-A0A962T444-F1
#
_cell.length_a   1.000
_cell.length_b   1.000
_cell.length_c   1.000
_cell.angle_alpha   90.00
_cell.angle_beta   90.00
_cell.angle_gamma   90.00
#
_symmetry.space_group_name_H-M   'P 1'
#
loop_
_entity.id
_entity.type
_entity.pdbx_description
1 polymer ?
#
loop_
_entity_poly.entity_id
_entity_poly.type
_entity_poly.pdbx_seq_one_letter_code
_entity_poly.pdbx_strand_id
1 'polypeptide(L)'
;MSVNPQVDNSVVTTTVTLISALVLLAAVLFMGASLIGVIDNVPPDDGSRKQEAILERIKPVSQVSFETPKPAVAVQLSGKEVYNKVCAACHVAGTLGAPKIGDKAAWEPRFAQGMETLVNHAINGIRAMPAKGGDPSLTEANIHDAIAYMLGESGIKVEAAPAEAAAPAPAPAEAATPAPAPAEAATPTPAPAEAAAPVPAPAEAK
;
A
#
# COMPACT_ATOMS: atom_id res chain seq x y z
N MET A 1 -23.53 86.32 12.96
CA MET A 1 -24.48 85.64 13.88
C MET A 1 -23.95 85.75 15.29
N SER A 2 -24.48 86.66 16.12
CA SER A 2 -24.22 86.64 17.56
C SER A 2 -25.02 85.49 18.15
N VAL A 3 -24.34 84.44 18.58
CA VAL A 3 -24.96 83.36 19.35
C VAL A 3 -25.17 83.89 20.76
N ASN A 4 -26.37 83.70 21.33
CA ASN A 4 -26.73 84.26 22.64
C ASN A 4 -26.23 83.33 23.76
N PRO A 5 -25.14 83.68 24.47
CA PRO A 5 -24.42 82.75 25.34
C PRO A 5 -25.26 82.21 26.51
N GLN A 6 -26.33 82.91 26.88
CA GLN A 6 -27.26 82.48 27.93
C GLN A 6 -28.17 81.31 27.48
N VAL A 7 -28.53 81.25 26.20
CA VAL A 7 -29.42 80.18 25.67
C VAL A 7 -28.62 78.91 25.39
N ASP A 8 -27.39 79.03 24.89
CA ASP A 8 -26.53 77.87 24.60
C ASP A 8 -26.16 77.10 25.87
N ASN A 9 -25.83 77.79 26.96
CA ASN A 9 -25.47 77.15 28.22
C ASN A 9 -26.66 76.40 28.84
N SER A 10 -27.88 76.91 28.69
CA SER A 10 -29.09 76.26 29.23
C SER A 10 -29.47 75.02 28.42
N VAL A 11 -29.35 75.07 27.09
CA VAL A 11 -29.58 73.91 26.21
C VAL A 11 -28.51 72.84 26.42
N VAL A 12 -27.24 73.22 26.53
CA VAL A 12 -26.13 72.29 26.82
C VAL A 12 -26.30 71.65 28.21
N THR A 13 -26.66 72.43 29.24
CA THR A 13 -26.88 71.87 30.59
C THR A 13 -28.08 70.91 30.63
N THR A 14 -29.17 71.23 29.92
CA THR A 14 -30.38 70.38 29.88
C THR A 14 -30.13 69.09 29.09
N THR A 15 -29.39 69.15 27.99
CA THR A 15 -29.04 67.95 27.20
C THR A 15 -28.04 67.06 27.93
N VAL A 16 -27.03 67.65 28.59
CA VAL A 16 -26.06 66.89 29.41
C VAL A 16 -26.73 66.22 30.61
N THR A 17 -27.67 66.89 31.28
CA THR A 17 -28.42 66.27 32.39
C THR A 17 -29.34 65.15 31.93
N LEU A 18 -30.00 65.29 30.77
CA LEU A 18 -30.82 64.22 30.19
C LEU A 18 -29.99 63.01 29.74
N ILE A 19 -28.85 63.22 29.07
CA ILE A 19 -27.96 62.13 28.66
C ILE A 19 -27.35 61.46 29.89
N SER A 20 -26.91 62.23 30.89
CA SER A 20 -26.39 61.69 32.15
C SER A 20 -27.45 60.85 32.87
N ALA A 21 -28.70 61.32 32.94
CA ALA A 21 -29.80 60.57 33.53
C ALA A 21 -30.10 59.26 32.77
N LEU A 22 -30.07 59.28 31.44
CA LEU A 22 -30.31 58.08 30.62
C LEU A 22 -29.17 57.07 30.75
N VAL A 23 -27.91 57.54 30.78
CA VAL A 23 -26.74 56.68 30.99
C VAL A 23 -26.76 56.09 32.40
N LEU A 24 -27.10 56.87 33.43
CA LEU A 24 -27.24 56.36 34.80
C LEU A 24 -28.37 55.34 34.90
N LEU A 25 -29.51 55.58 34.26
CA LEU A 25 -30.62 54.63 34.21
C LEU A 25 -30.21 53.32 33.50
N ALA A 26 -29.52 53.42 32.36
CA ALA A 26 -29.01 52.25 31.64
C ALA A 26 -27.98 51.47 32.48
N ALA A 27 -27.09 52.16 33.20
CA ALA A 27 -26.11 51.55 34.08
C ALA A 27 -26.78 50.82 35.27
N VAL A 28 -27.80 51.42 35.88
CA VAL A 28 -28.58 50.80 36.97
C VAL A 28 -29.33 49.57 36.47
N LEU A 29 -29.97 49.64 35.30
CA LEU A 29 -30.65 48.49 34.70
C LEU A 29 -29.67 47.37 34.34
N PHE A 30 -28.50 47.70 33.80
CA PHE A 30 -27.45 46.73 33.47
C PHE A 30 -26.86 46.08 34.73
N MET A 31 -26.61 46.88 35.77
CA MET A 31 -26.11 46.38 37.06
C MET A 31 -27.16 45.50 37.75
N GLY A 32 -28.44 45.87 37.70
CA GLY A 32 -29.54 45.06 38.20
C GLY A 32 -29.66 43.73 37.46
N ALA A 33 -29.63 43.74 36.13
CA ALA A 33 -29.67 42.53 35.32
C ALA A 33 -28.44 41.62 35.55
N SER A 34 -27.24 42.20 35.68
CA SER A 34 -26.03 41.44 36.04
C SER A 34 -26.12 40.82 37.43
N LEU A 35 -26.65 41.55 38.42
CA LEU A 35 -26.80 41.03 39.77
C LEU A 35 -27.82 39.88 39.84
N ILE A 36 -28.92 39.97 39.09
CA ILE A 36 -29.90 38.89 38.95
C ILE A 36 -29.23 37.66 38.31
N GLY A 37 -28.45 37.84 37.24
CA GLY A 37 -27.70 36.73 36.61
C GLY A 37 -26.73 36.02 37.56
N VAL A 38 -26.09 36.75 38.48
CA VAL A 38 -25.19 36.20 39.51
C VAL A 38 -25.96 35.44 40.60
N ILE A 39 -27.13 35.96 41.03
CA ILE A 39 -27.95 35.30 42.07
C ILE A 39 -28.61 34.03 41.53
N ASP A 40 -29.09 34.06 40.29
CA ASP A 40 -29.77 32.91 39.65
C ASP A 40 -28.80 31.92 38.99
N ASN A 41 -27.48 32.13 39.13
CA ASN A 41 -26.43 31.29 38.53
C ASN A 41 -26.62 31.09 37.01
N VAL A 42 -27.13 32.12 36.32
CA VAL A 42 -27.34 32.08 34.87
C VAL A 42 -26.04 32.52 34.20
N PRO A 43 -25.25 31.60 33.62
CA PRO A 43 -24.03 31.99 32.94
C PRO A 43 -24.35 32.88 31.72
N PRO A 44 -23.48 33.87 31.42
CA PRO A 44 -23.62 34.67 30.21
C PRO A 44 -23.64 33.77 28.97
N ASP A 45 -24.47 34.10 27.97
CA ASP A 45 -24.54 33.36 26.71
C ASP A 45 -23.23 33.55 25.93
N ASP A 46 -22.28 32.67 26.17
CA ASP A 46 -20.96 32.59 25.55
C ASP A 46 -20.96 31.71 24.28
N GLY A 47 -22.15 31.31 23.81
CA GLY A 47 -22.31 30.39 22.70
C GLY A 47 -22.12 28.91 23.05
N SER A 48 -21.82 28.55 24.31
CA SER A 48 -21.64 27.16 24.81
C SER A 48 -22.76 26.21 24.39
N ARG A 49 -24.01 26.65 24.52
CA ARG A 49 -25.20 25.88 24.09
C ARG A 49 -25.17 25.50 22.60
N LYS A 50 -24.57 26.33 21.74
CA LYS A 50 -24.42 26.02 20.32
C LYS A 50 -23.30 25.01 20.09
N GLN A 51 -22.21 25.07 20.87
CA GLN A 51 -21.13 24.10 20.79
C GLN A 51 -21.53 22.72 21.35
N GLU A 52 -22.37 22.65 22.38
CA GLU A 52 -22.93 21.39 22.89
C GLU A 52 -23.78 20.68 21.83
N ALA A 53 -24.66 21.42 21.14
CA ALA A 53 -25.49 20.87 20.07
C ALA A 53 -24.66 20.40 18.85
N ILE A 54 -23.48 20.97 18.62
CA ILE A 54 -22.54 20.55 17.57
C ILE A 54 -21.82 19.27 18.00
N LEU A 55 -21.34 19.21 19.24
CA LEU A 55 -20.66 18.02 19.78
C LEU A 55 -21.58 16.81 19.84
N GLU A 56 -22.86 17.01 20.16
CA GLU A 56 -23.89 15.96 20.12
C GLU A 56 -24.01 15.30 18.74
N ARG A 57 -23.86 16.09 17.66
CA ARG A 57 -23.99 15.63 16.27
C ARG A 57 -22.69 15.05 15.68
N ILE A 58 -21.54 15.35 16.29
CA ILE A 58 -20.23 14.82 15.87
C ILE A 58 -19.89 13.51 16.62
N LYS A 59 -20.75 13.06 17.54
CA LYS A 59 -20.59 11.75 18.20
C LYS A 59 -20.46 10.64 17.14
N PRO A 60 -19.38 9.85 17.15
CA PRO A 60 -19.18 8.80 16.16
C PRO A 60 -20.24 7.71 16.31
N VAL A 61 -20.89 7.35 15.21
CA VAL A 61 -21.96 6.35 15.18
C VAL A 61 -21.46 4.90 15.17
N SER A 62 -20.15 4.70 15.03
CA SER A 62 -19.52 3.38 15.03
C SER A 62 -18.02 3.50 15.29
N GLN A 63 -17.49 2.64 16.14
CA GLN A 63 -16.06 2.38 16.22
C GLN A 63 -15.75 1.13 15.40
N VAL A 64 -14.79 1.22 14.49
CA VAL A 64 -14.27 0.06 13.76
C VAL A 64 -13.06 -0.44 14.55
N SER A 65 -13.18 -1.61 15.17
CA SER A 65 -12.05 -2.25 15.82
C SER A 65 -11.22 -2.95 14.76
N PHE A 66 -10.01 -2.45 14.52
CA PHE A 66 -9.01 -3.20 13.78
C PHE A 66 -8.27 -4.08 14.78
N GLU A 67 -8.70 -5.34 14.88
CA GLU A 67 -7.90 -6.34 15.57
C GLU A 67 -6.61 -6.50 14.75
N THR A 68 -5.48 -6.12 15.33
CA THR A 68 -4.18 -6.45 14.76
C THR A 68 -4.12 -7.98 14.65
N PRO A 69 -4.00 -8.57 13.45
CA PRO A 69 -3.89 -10.01 13.35
C PRO A 69 -2.70 -10.41 14.22
N LYS A 70 -2.94 -11.30 15.20
CA LYS A 70 -1.89 -12.02 15.90
C LYS A 70 -0.87 -12.39 14.83
N PRO A 71 0.43 -12.04 14.97
CA PRO A 71 1.41 -12.43 13.97
C PRO A 71 1.20 -13.92 13.79
N ALA A 72 0.86 -14.32 12.55
CA ALA A 72 0.79 -15.72 12.22
C ALA A 72 2.14 -16.25 12.65
N VAL A 73 2.18 -17.00 13.75
CA VAL A 73 3.33 -17.83 14.06
C VAL A 73 3.47 -18.60 12.77
N ALA A 74 4.52 -18.30 12.00
CA ALA A 74 4.76 -18.94 10.73
C ALA A 74 4.54 -20.42 10.99
N VAL A 75 3.47 -20.98 10.42
CA VAL A 75 3.08 -22.35 10.74
C VAL A 75 4.24 -23.17 10.24
N GLN A 76 5.09 -23.62 11.17
CA GLN A 76 6.24 -24.44 10.86
C GLN A 76 5.68 -25.82 10.54
N LEU A 77 5.25 -25.96 9.28
CA LEU A 77 4.91 -27.22 8.67
C LEU A 77 6.19 -28.05 8.60
N SER A 78 6.11 -29.32 8.94
CA SER A 78 7.22 -30.25 8.73
C SER A 78 7.52 -30.39 7.23
N GLY A 79 8.76 -30.74 6.89
CA GLY A 79 9.17 -30.95 5.50
C GLY A 79 8.29 -31.96 4.75
N LYS A 80 7.83 -33.02 5.44
CA LYS A 80 6.91 -34.01 4.89
C LYS A 80 5.53 -33.41 4.58
N GLU A 81 5.00 -32.56 5.45
CA GLU A 81 3.71 -31.90 5.23
C GLU A 81 3.77 -30.94 4.04
N VAL A 82 4.82 -30.12 3.96
CA VAL A 82 5.05 -29.21 2.82
C VAL A 82 5.19 -29.99 1.52
N TYR A 83 5.98 -31.07 1.56
CA TYR A 83 6.14 -31.95 0.42
C TYR A 83 4.80 -32.50 -0.06
N ASN A 84 4.01 -33.09 0.84
CA ASN A 84 2.71 -33.67 0.49
C ASN A 84 1.72 -32.63 -0.02
N LYS A 85 1.73 -31.42 0.54
CA LYS A 85 0.81 -30.35 0.18
C LYS A 85 1.11 -29.73 -1.18
N VAL A 86 2.40 -29.53 -1.50
CA VAL A 86 2.82 -28.68 -2.62
C VAL A 86 3.77 -29.41 -3.57
N CYS A 87 4.87 -29.97 -3.05
CA CYS A 87 5.98 -30.45 -3.88
C CYS A 87 5.64 -31.77 -4.59
N ALA A 88 4.81 -32.61 -3.98
CA ALA A 88 4.48 -33.94 -4.45
C ALA A 88 3.80 -33.94 -5.83
N ALA A 89 3.04 -32.88 -6.13
CA ALA A 89 2.34 -32.71 -7.40
C ALA A 89 3.27 -32.89 -8.61
N CYS A 90 4.53 -32.47 -8.50
CA CYS A 90 5.52 -32.62 -9.56
C CYS A 90 6.60 -33.65 -9.24
N HIS A 91 7.06 -33.72 -7.99
CA HIS A 91 8.23 -34.52 -7.62
C HIS A 91 7.93 -36.00 -7.30
N VAL A 92 6.66 -36.41 -7.19
CA VAL A 92 6.33 -37.85 -7.04
C VAL A 92 6.58 -38.62 -8.33
N ALA A 93 6.09 -38.09 -9.45
CA ALA A 93 6.17 -38.74 -10.76
C ALA A 93 7.26 -38.14 -11.68
N GLY A 94 7.84 -36.99 -11.29
CA GLY A 94 8.81 -36.26 -12.11
C GLY A 94 8.18 -35.53 -13.28
N THR A 95 6.96 -35.00 -13.11
CA THR A 95 6.26 -34.29 -14.19
C THR A 95 7.04 -33.05 -14.61
N LEU A 96 6.94 -32.67 -15.89
CA LEU A 96 7.66 -31.51 -16.46
C LEU A 96 9.19 -31.60 -16.28
N GLY A 97 9.74 -32.81 -16.11
CA GLY A 97 11.17 -33.03 -15.87
C GLY A 97 11.63 -32.72 -14.44
N ALA A 98 10.70 -32.64 -13.48
CA ALA A 98 11.05 -32.51 -12.07
C ALA A 98 11.87 -33.72 -11.58
N PRO A 99 12.89 -33.54 -10.74
CA PRO A 99 13.63 -34.66 -10.16
C PRO A 99 12.70 -35.47 -9.25
N LYS A 100 12.59 -36.77 -9.53
CA LYS A 100 11.69 -37.66 -8.79
C LYS A 100 12.23 -37.92 -7.39
N ILE A 101 11.38 -37.85 -6.37
CA ILE A 101 11.76 -38.28 -5.02
C ILE A 101 12.15 -39.77 -5.06
N GLY A 102 13.19 -40.15 -4.31
CA GLY A 102 13.72 -41.52 -4.32
C GLY A 102 14.75 -41.78 -5.42
N ASP A 103 14.89 -40.89 -6.40
CA ASP A 103 15.90 -41.03 -7.46
C ASP A 103 17.24 -40.42 -7.03
N LYS A 104 18.04 -41.23 -6.35
CA LYS A 104 19.36 -40.82 -5.86
C LYS A 104 20.24 -40.23 -6.97
N ALA A 105 20.25 -40.82 -8.16
CA ALA A 105 21.09 -40.37 -9.27
C ALA A 105 20.68 -38.99 -9.80
N ALA A 106 19.39 -38.65 -9.74
CA ALA A 106 18.92 -37.32 -10.09
C ALA A 106 19.29 -36.27 -9.03
N TRP A 107 19.30 -36.66 -7.75
CA TRP A 107 19.50 -35.75 -6.61
C TRP A 107 20.95 -35.54 -6.21
N GLU A 108 21.85 -36.49 -6.40
CA GLU A 108 23.29 -36.36 -6.08
C GLU A 108 23.95 -35.13 -6.73
N PRO A 109 23.88 -34.91 -8.06
CA PRO A 109 24.50 -33.75 -8.69
C PRO A 109 23.85 -32.43 -8.30
N ARG A 110 22.60 -32.46 -7.81
CA ARG A 110 21.89 -31.27 -7.30
C ARG A 110 22.34 -30.94 -5.89
N PHE A 111 22.43 -31.94 -5.03
CA PHE A 111 22.92 -31.77 -3.67
C PHE A 111 24.40 -31.36 -3.63
N ALA A 112 25.19 -31.77 -4.63
CA ALA A 112 26.57 -31.28 -4.81
C ALA A 112 26.67 -29.75 -4.98
N GLN A 113 25.59 -29.07 -5.35
CA GLN A 113 25.53 -27.60 -5.43
C GLN A 113 25.33 -26.94 -4.04
N GLY A 114 25.10 -27.74 -3.00
CA GLY A 114 24.84 -27.29 -1.63
C GLY A 114 23.35 -27.09 -1.31
N MET A 115 23.01 -27.22 -0.03
CA MET A 115 21.63 -27.07 0.45
C MET A 115 21.08 -25.66 0.17
N GLU A 116 21.87 -24.62 0.43
CA GLU A 116 21.47 -23.23 0.24
C GLU A 116 21.11 -22.93 -1.22
N THR A 117 21.86 -23.47 -2.18
CA THR A 117 21.57 -23.31 -3.61
C THR A 117 20.22 -23.93 -3.98
N LEU A 118 19.92 -25.13 -3.45
CA LEU A 118 18.63 -25.79 -3.67
C LEU A 118 17.48 -24.99 -3.07
N VAL A 119 17.65 -24.50 -1.85
CA VAL A 119 16.66 -23.65 -1.17
C VAL A 119 16.41 -22.37 -1.97
N ASN A 120 17.47 -21.69 -2.41
CA ASN A 120 17.36 -20.48 -3.22
C ASN A 120 16.64 -20.73 -4.55
N HIS A 121 16.93 -21.83 -5.25
CA HIS A 121 16.22 -22.19 -6.46
C HIS A 121 14.75 -22.53 -6.20
N ALA A 122 14.42 -23.16 -5.08
CA ALA A 122 13.04 -23.46 -4.72
C ALA A 122 12.24 -22.21 -4.31
N ILE A 123 12.88 -21.25 -3.61
CA ILE A 123 12.26 -19.98 -3.23
C ILE A 123 11.98 -19.13 -4.45
N ASN A 124 12.97 -18.95 -5.32
CA ASN A 124 12.86 -18.06 -6.49
C ASN A 124 12.18 -18.73 -7.68
N GLY A 125 12.11 -20.06 -7.69
CA GLY A 125 11.69 -20.85 -8.84
C GLY A 125 12.84 -21.09 -9.81
N ILE A 126 12.75 -22.18 -10.57
CA ILE A 126 13.75 -22.57 -11.57
C ILE A 126 13.08 -23.39 -12.68
N ARG A 127 13.31 -22.99 -13.94
CA ARG A 127 12.72 -23.65 -15.12
C ARG A 127 11.19 -23.73 -14.98
N ALA A 128 10.63 -24.95 -14.99
CA ALA A 128 9.20 -25.21 -14.83
C ALA A 128 8.73 -25.22 -13.36
N MET A 129 9.64 -25.14 -12.38
CA MET A 129 9.31 -25.08 -10.97
C MET A 129 8.98 -23.62 -10.57
N PRO A 130 7.74 -23.31 -10.14
CA PRO A 130 7.36 -21.97 -9.72
C PRO A 130 8.05 -21.57 -8.41
N ALA A 131 8.12 -20.25 -8.16
CA ALA A 131 8.62 -19.70 -6.90
C ALA A 131 7.85 -20.28 -5.70
N LYS A 132 8.58 -20.71 -4.67
CA LYS A 132 8.08 -21.40 -3.47
C LYS A 132 7.18 -22.60 -3.77
N GLY A 133 7.41 -23.29 -4.90
CA GLY A 133 6.53 -24.39 -5.34
C GLY A 133 5.10 -23.97 -5.68
N GLY A 134 4.82 -22.67 -5.81
CA GLY A 134 3.50 -22.12 -6.13
C GLY A 134 2.68 -21.70 -4.91
N ASP A 135 3.18 -21.91 -3.69
CA ASP A 135 2.52 -21.46 -2.46
C ASP A 135 3.30 -20.31 -1.82
N PRO A 136 2.86 -19.05 -1.97
CA PRO A 136 3.56 -17.88 -1.46
C PRO A 136 3.59 -17.83 0.08
N SER A 137 2.72 -18.59 0.76
CA SER A 137 2.63 -18.65 2.22
C SER A 137 3.76 -19.45 2.87
N LEU A 138 4.48 -20.27 2.09
CA LEU A 138 5.61 -21.04 2.61
C LEU A 138 6.76 -20.12 3.01
N THR A 139 7.30 -20.39 4.19
CA THR A 139 8.54 -19.75 4.66
C THR A 139 9.77 -20.47 4.10
N GLU A 140 10.91 -19.78 4.14
CA GLU A 140 12.20 -20.37 3.79
C GLU A 140 12.51 -21.63 4.61
N ALA A 141 12.17 -21.63 5.91
CA ALA A 141 12.32 -22.80 6.77
C ALA A 141 11.46 -23.98 6.29
N ASN A 142 10.20 -23.74 5.89
CA ASN A 142 9.35 -24.79 5.34
C ASN A 142 9.93 -25.40 4.06
N ILE A 143 10.52 -24.57 3.20
CA ILE A 143 11.13 -25.00 1.94
C ILE A 143 12.41 -25.79 2.22
N HIS A 144 13.26 -25.31 3.13
CA HIS A 144 14.46 -26.02 3.57
C HIS A 144 14.12 -27.42 4.08
N ASP A 145 13.15 -27.52 4.99
CA ASP A 145 12.77 -28.81 5.57
C ASP A 145 12.14 -29.75 4.53
N ALA A 146 11.39 -29.21 3.57
CA ALA A 146 10.84 -29.99 2.46
C ALA A 146 11.95 -30.56 1.56
N ILE A 147 12.98 -29.77 1.25
CA ILE A 147 14.13 -30.23 0.47
C ILE A 147 14.92 -31.28 1.26
N ALA A 148 15.15 -31.06 2.56
CA ALA A 148 15.82 -32.04 3.42
C ALA A 148 15.05 -33.37 3.46
N TYR A 149 13.71 -33.31 3.54
CA TYR A 149 12.85 -34.49 3.45
C TYR A 149 13.02 -35.22 2.11
N MET A 150 12.96 -34.50 0.99
CA MET A 150 13.09 -35.09 -0.34
C MET A 150 14.46 -35.72 -0.59
N LEU A 151 15.53 -35.09 -0.10
CA LEU A 151 16.89 -35.63 -0.15
C LEU A 151 17.02 -36.90 0.70
N GLY A 152 16.45 -36.89 1.91
CA GLY A 152 16.40 -38.05 2.81
C GLY A 152 15.70 -39.25 2.17
N GLU A 153 14.52 -39.03 1.60
CA GLU A 153 13.77 -40.06 0.85
C GLU A 153 14.51 -40.53 -0.41
N SER A 154 15.44 -39.71 -0.94
CA SER A 154 16.31 -40.06 -2.08
C SER A 154 17.63 -40.71 -1.65
N GLY A 155 17.80 -41.05 -0.37
CA GLY A 155 18.99 -41.73 0.14
C GLY A 155 20.22 -40.82 0.24
N ILE A 156 20.01 -39.51 0.33
CA ILE A 156 21.04 -38.50 0.59
C ILE A 156 20.85 -38.02 2.04
N LYS A 157 21.86 -38.25 2.86
CA LYS A 157 21.83 -37.87 4.26
C LYS A 157 22.23 -36.40 4.39
N VAL A 158 21.34 -35.61 4.96
CA VAL A 158 21.56 -34.18 5.19
C VAL A 158 22.02 -34.02 6.65
N GLU A 159 23.31 -34.18 6.90
CA GLU A 159 23.90 -33.70 8.15
C GLU A 159 24.06 -32.17 8.07
N ALA A 160 23.57 -31.47 9.10
CA ALA A 160 23.70 -30.02 9.19
C ALA A 160 25.18 -29.63 9.28
N ALA A 161 25.71 -29.00 8.23
CA ALA A 161 26.98 -28.29 8.29
C ALA A 161 26.69 -26.79 8.61
N PRO A 162 27.45 -26.16 9.52
CA PRO A 162 27.17 -24.81 9.99
C PRO A 162 27.26 -23.79 8.86
N ALA A 163 26.41 -22.77 8.97
CA ALA A 163 26.60 -21.47 8.33
C ALA A 163 28.03 -20.98 8.59
N GLU A 164 28.92 -21.12 7.60
CA GLU A 164 30.09 -20.29 7.31
C GLU A 164 31.01 -21.02 6.32
N ALA A 165 30.64 -21.02 5.03
CA ALA A 165 31.57 -21.08 3.90
C ALA A 165 30.83 -20.83 2.57
N ALA A 166 30.62 -19.54 2.24
CA ALA A 166 31.13 -18.97 0.99
C ALA A 166 30.49 -17.60 0.73
N ALA A 167 31.30 -16.56 0.95
CA ALA A 167 31.21 -15.31 0.22
C ALA A 167 30.97 -15.55 -1.29
N PRO A 168 30.30 -14.63 -2.00
CA PRO A 168 29.81 -14.88 -3.34
C PRO A 168 30.98 -15.10 -4.30
N ALA A 169 31.09 -16.30 -4.85
CA ALA A 169 31.89 -16.52 -6.04
C ALA A 169 31.16 -15.90 -7.24
N PRO A 170 31.88 -15.18 -8.12
CA PRO A 170 31.33 -14.20 -9.02
C PRO A 170 30.52 -14.83 -10.17
N ALA A 171 29.52 -14.11 -10.63
CA ALA A 171 28.88 -14.34 -11.90
C ALA A 171 29.92 -14.44 -13.02
N PRO A 172 29.78 -15.40 -13.96
CA PRO A 172 30.37 -15.21 -15.28
C PRO A 172 29.50 -14.20 -16.02
N ALA A 173 29.96 -12.95 -16.04
CA ALA A 173 29.55 -12.01 -17.08
C ALA A 173 30.39 -12.27 -18.33
N GLU A 174 29.67 -12.40 -19.45
CA GLU A 174 30.11 -12.16 -20.84
C GLU A 174 31.18 -13.12 -21.45
N ALA A 175 31.10 -13.52 -22.72
CA ALA A 175 30.48 -12.90 -23.88
C ALA A 175 30.22 -13.92 -25.00
N ALA A 176 29.11 -13.71 -25.71
CA ALA A 176 29.09 -13.83 -27.17
C ALA A 176 27.99 -12.90 -27.72
N THR A 177 28.25 -11.60 -27.64
CA THR A 177 27.60 -10.59 -28.47
C THR A 177 28.16 -10.68 -29.89
N PRO A 178 27.34 -10.75 -30.94
CA PRO A 178 27.80 -10.52 -32.31
C PRO A 178 28.09 -9.03 -32.51
N ALA A 179 29.24 -8.74 -33.12
CA ALA A 179 29.76 -7.41 -33.42
C ALA A 179 28.89 -6.62 -34.44
N PRO A 180 28.96 -5.27 -34.46
CA PRO A 180 28.08 -4.41 -35.24
C PRO A 180 28.63 -3.97 -36.62
N ALA A 181 27.69 -3.90 -37.60
CA ALA A 181 27.53 -2.97 -38.74
C ALA A 181 28.67 -2.76 -39.78
N PRO A 182 28.34 -2.32 -41.02
CA PRO A 182 28.06 -0.91 -41.21
C PRO A 182 26.81 -0.60 -42.06
N ALA A 183 26.23 0.56 -41.77
CA ALA A 183 25.22 1.23 -42.57
C ALA A 183 25.87 1.94 -43.76
N GLU A 184 25.21 1.92 -44.92
CA GLU A 184 25.43 2.90 -45.99
C GLU A 184 24.09 3.40 -46.55
N ALA A 185 23.80 4.65 -46.18
CA ALA A 185 23.17 5.75 -46.89
C ALA A 185 22.03 5.55 -47.92
N ALA A 186 20.99 6.37 -47.67
CA ALA A 186 20.30 7.26 -48.62
C ALA A 186 19.19 6.70 -49.54
N THR A 187 17.95 7.11 -49.20
CA THR A 187 16.82 7.33 -50.13
C THR A 187 17.19 8.36 -51.21
N PRO A 188 16.65 8.30 -52.45
CA PRO A 188 15.31 8.88 -52.69
C PRO A 188 14.42 8.17 -53.74
N THR A 189 13.11 8.27 -53.54
CA THR A 189 12.01 8.06 -54.52
C THR A 189 12.02 9.20 -55.56
N PRO A 190 11.76 8.99 -56.87
CA PRO A 190 10.38 8.99 -57.40
C PRO A 190 10.06 7.99 -58.54
N ALA A 191 8.74 7.77 -58.72
CA ALA A 191 8.10 6.96 -59.77
C ALA A 191 8.33 7.49 -61.21
N PRO A 192 7.92 6.73 -62.25
CA PRO A 192 6.58 6.98 -62.79
C PRO A 192 5.77 5.73 -63.18
N ALA A 193 4.46 5.97 -63.33
CA ALA A 193 3.37 5.06 -63.63
C ALA A 193 3.29 4.63 -65.11
N GLU A 194 2.67 3.46 -65.37
CA GLU A 194 1.76 3.21 -66.50
C GLU A 194 0.96 1.92 -66.22
N ALA A 195 -0.30 2.02 -65.77
CA ALA A 195 -1.55 1.99 -66.54
C ALA A 195 -2.12 0.58 -66.84
N ALA A 196 -3.20 0.25 -66.15
CA ALA A 196 -4.32 -0.52 -66.71
C ALA A 196 -5.61 -0.07 -66.01
N ALA A 197 -6.50 0.56 -66.77
CA ALA A 197 -7.83 1.02 -66.34
C ALA A 197 -8.91 0.03 -66.85
N PRO A 198 -10.21 0.35 -66.74
CA PRO A 198 -11.20 -0.07 -65.72
C PRO A 198 -12.19 -1.11 -66.32
N VAL A 199 -13.25 -1.65 -65.70
CA VAL A 199 -14.53 -1.12 -65.14
C VAL A 199 -15.41 -2.38 -64.84
N PRO A 200 -16.68 -2.33 -64.36
CA PRO A 200 -17.37 -1.48 -63.39
C PRO A 200 -18.14 -2.30 -62.30
N ALA A 201 -18.61 -1.61 -61.26
CA ALA A 201 -19.70 -2.08 -60.40
C ALA A 201 -21.07 -1.70 -61.00
N PRO A 202 -22.17 -2.36 -60.58
CA PRO A 202 -23.46 -1.70 -60.47
C PRO A 202 -23.93 -1.59 -59.02
N ALA A 203 -24.60 -0.46 -58.78
CA ALA A 203 -25.24 -0.04 -57.55
C ALA A 203 -26.59 -0.73 -57.30
N GLU A 204 -26.90 -0.85 -56.00
CA GLU A 204 -28.18 -0.64 -55.29
C GLU A 204 -29.52 -1.21 -55.83
N ALA A 205 -30.28 -1.84 -54.93
CA ALA A 205 -31.54 -1.29 -54.37
C ALA A 205 -32.54 -2.39 -53.95
N LYS A 206 -32.83 -2.49 -52.65
CA LYS A 206 -34.16 -2.23 -52.08
C LYS A 206 -34.13 -2.21 -50.55
#